data_AF-A0A935VPH0-F1
#
_entry.id   AF-A0A935VPH0-F1
#
_cell.length_a   1.000
_cell.length_b   1.000
_cell.length_c   1.000
_cell.angle_alpha   90.00
_cell.angle_beta   90.00
_cell.angle_gamma   90.00
#
_symmetry.space_group_name_H-M   'P 1'
#
loop_
_entity.id
_entity.type
_entity.pdbx_description
1 polymer ?
#
loop_
_entity_poly.entity_id
_entity_poly.type
_entity_poly.pdbx_seq_one_letter_code
_entity_poly.pdbx_strand_id
1 'polypeptide(L)'
;MRIPRQSRLASGSLAALVAAVVLVTACDTTSSFSPSQQKWGFIYVSALKTTGGEYRVAPTGSFFRGSISSIPDARIRTDSCFTVGDYVAPSNGVLTGVTYLDAGASLTAKLGTTTNTIPRVSASASTLYNLASGTTLPYTPGDSIVMTVPGASGGYPGAEVRGRSAEPFTFDAVVPSTATIPLKWSAATDGNSAMIISLQYTPATSGAKTQEIRCAFTDDGVDSIPLRQHQAWSSATNASRSITFTRLRTSIISVDDGALELISTFNVPTPTP
;
A
#
# COMPACT_ATOMS: atom_id res chain seq x y z
N MET A 1 21.74 -39.04 -37.61
CA MET A 1 21.33 -37.67 -37.98
C MET A 1 20.38 -37.17 -36.89
N ARG A 2 20.85 -36.28 -36.02
CA ARG A 2 20.12 -35.78 -34.83
C ARG A 2 19.25 -34.59 -35.22
N ILE A 3 17.95 -34.67 -34.96
CA ILE A 3 17.04 -33.53 -34.99
C ILE A 3 16.95 -32.99 -33.55
N PRO A 4 17.30 -31.72 -33.27
CA PRO A 4 17.26 -31.19 -31.92
C PRO A 4 15.82 -30.90 -31.47
N ARG A 5 15.49 -31.34 -30.25
CA ARG A 5 14.29 -30.92 -29.51
C ARG A 5 14.38 -29.41 -29.26
N GLN A 6 13.40 -28.66 -29.74
CA GLN A 6 13.19 -27.27 -29.33
C GLN A 6 12.86 -27.25 -27.82
N SER A 7 13.77 -26.65 -27.06
CA SER A 7 13.55 -26.25 -25.68
C SER A 7 12.42 -25.23 -25.62
N ARG A 8 11.37 -25.55 -24.85
CA ARG A 8 10.37 -24.56 -24.46
C ARG A 8 11.08 -23.54 -23.56
N LEU A 9 11.26 -22.34 -24.09
CA LEU A 9 11.60 -21.15 -23.32
C LEU A 9 10.58 -20.99 -22.19
N ALA A 10 11.06 -21.12 -20.96
CA ALA A 10 10.32 -20.69 -19.78
C ALA A 10 10.21 -19.17 -19.84
N SER A 11 9.05 -18.67 -20.27
CA SER A 11 8.65 -17.28 -20.06
C SER A 11 8.33 -17.11 -18.58
N GLY A 12 9.37 -16.88 -17.78
CA GLY A 12 9.25 -16.39 -16.42
C GLY A 12 8.78 -14.94 -16.46
N SER A 13 7.47 -14.74 -16.46
CA SER A 13 6.89 -13.42 -16.20
C SER A 13 7.14 -13.09 -14.72
N LEU A 14 8.18 -12.30 -14.44
CA LEU A 14 8.31 -11.62 -13.15
C LEU A 14 7.06 -10.74 -12.98
N ALA A 15 6.16 -11.18 -12.10
CA ALA A 15 5.04 -10.39 -11.65
C ALA A 15 5.60 -9.23 -10.82
N ALA A 16 5.58 -8.03 -11.38
CA ALA A 16 6.00 -6.82 -10.69
C ALA A 16 5.13 -6.63 -9.44
N LEU A 17 5.83 -6.45 -8.33
CA LEU A 17 5.30 -6.39 -6.98
C LEU A 17 4.57 -5.05 -6.78
N VAL A 18 3.32 -5.14 -6.34
CA VAL A 18 2.35 -4.07 -6.48
C VAL A 18 1.60 -3.86 -5.16
N ALA A 19 1.63 -2.65 -4.63
CA ALA A 19 0.89 -2.24 -3.45
C ALA A 19 -0.46 -1.65 -3.86
N ALA A 20 -1.55 -2.34 -3.52
CA ALA A 20 -2.89 -1.78 -3.58
C ALA A 20 -3.71 -2.13 -2.34
N VAL A 21 -4.11 -1.08 -1.64
CA VAL A 21 -5.46 -0.86 -1.12
C VAL A 21 -6.20 -2.12 -0.66
N VAL A 22 -5.79 -2.65 0.49
CA VAL A 22 -6.82 -3.15 1.40
C VAL A 22 -7.21 -1.92 2.22
N LEU A 23 -8.31 -1.28 1.82
CA LEU A 23 -9.00 -0.25 2.61
C LEU A 23 -9.32 -0.87 3.96
N VAL A 24 -8.52 -0.50 4.95
CA VAL A 24 -8.69 -0.94 6.32
C VAL A 24 -9.86 -0.17 6.91
N THR A 25 -10.90 -0.89 7.32
CA THR A 25 -11.93 -0.43 8.27
C THR A 25 -11.37 -0.18 9.68
N ALA A 26 -10.12 0.26 9.79
CA ALA A 26 -9.51 0.77 11.03
C ALA A 26 -8.76 2.08 10.85
N CYS A 27 -8.88 2.73 9.69
CA CYS A 27 -8.73 4.19 9.61
C CYS A 27 -10.15 4.77 9.69
N ASP A 28 -10.65 4.97 10.91
CA ASP A 28 -11.91 5.67 11.14
C ASP A 28 -11.77 7.10 10.60
N THR A 29 -12.40 7.39 9.47
CA THR A 29 -12.57 8.74 8.97
C THR A 29 -14.04 9.12 9.10
N THR A 30 -14.41 9.69 10.25
CA THR A 30 -15.64 10.48 10.38
C THR A 30 -15.60 11.77 9.55
N SER A 31 -14.91 11.80 8.41
CA SER A 31 -15.24 12.72 7.33
C SER A 31 -16.40 12.09 6.60
N SER A 32 -17.61 12.52 6.93
CA SER A 32 -18.82 12.22 6.18
C SER A 32 -18.66 12.74 4.75
N PHE A 33 -18.08 11.94 3.87
CA PHE A 33 -18.14 12.19 2.45
C PHE A 33 -19.58 11.90 2.03
N SER A 34 -20.29 12.94 1.59
CA SER A 34 -21.65 12.79 1.09
C SER A 34 -21.64 11.70 0.00
N PRO A 35 -22.58 10.75 0.02
CA PRO A 35 -22.59 9.59 -0.90
C PRO A 35 -22.74 9.95 -2.39
N SER A 36 -22.73 11.24 -2.74
CA SER A 36 -22.53 11.71 -4.11
C SER A 36 -21.23 11.14 -4.72
N GLN A 37 -21.27 10.82 -6.01
CA GLN A 37 -20.09 10.41 -6.76
C GLN A 37 -19.03 11.54 -6.76
N GLN A 38 -18.01 11.42 -5.94
CA GLN A 38 -16.90 12.38 -5.85
C GLN A 38 -15.73 11.97 -6.75
N LYS A 39 -14.88 12.93 -7.12
CA LYS A 39 -13.64 12.67 -7.83
C LYS A 39 -12.53 12.33 -6.85
N TRP A 40 -11.96 11.15 -6.97
CA TRP A 40 -10.86 10.68 -6.15
C TRP A 40 -9.60 10.52 -6.98
N GLY A 41 -8.49 11.02 -6.45
CA GLY A 41 -7.14 10.73 -6.92
C GLY A 41 -6.37 10.03 -5.82
N PHE A 42 -5.82 8.85 -6.09
CA PHE A 42 -4.93 8.16 -5.18
C PHE A 42 -3.58 7.94 -5.85
N ILE A 43 -2.52 8.33 -5.16
CA ILE A 43 -1.14 8.11 -5.60
C ILE A 43 -0.42 7.31 -4.53
N TYR A 44 0.07 6.13 -4.92
CA TYR A 44 0.78 5.20 -4.06
C TYR A 44 2.28 5.28 -4.30
N VAL A 45 3.05 5.42 -3.22
CA VAL A 45 4.52 5.44 -3.23
C VAL A 45 5.02 4.46 -2.17
N SER A 46 5.19 3.20 -2.57
CA SER A 46 5.62 2.12 -1.68
C SER A 46 7.09 1.77 -1.85
N ALA A 47 7.78 1.63 -0.73
CA ALA A 47 9.18 1.26 -0.66
C ALA A 47 9.42 -0.14 -1.26
N LEU A 48 10.39 -0.19 -2.16
CA LEU A 48 11.04 -1.40 -2.67
C LEU A 48 12.51 -1.36 -2.30
N LYS A 49 13.14 -2.53 -2.26
CA LYS A 49 14.58 -2.67 -2.00
C LYS A 49 15.20 -3.61 -3.01
N THR A 50 16.22 -3.16 -3.73
CA THR A 50 16.97 -4.04 -4.64
C THR A 50 17.76 -5.08 -3.85
N THR A 51 18.22 -6.14 -4.51
CA THR A 51 19.13 -7.13 -3.90
C THR A 51 20.44 -6.50 -3.40
N GLY A 52 20.88 -5.40 -4.02
CA GLY A 52 22.03 -4.61 -3.57
C GLY A 52 21.74 -3.70 -2.36
N GLY A 53 20.51 -3.70 -1.86
CA GLY A 53 20.10 -2.92 -0.69
C GLY A 53 19.64 -1.50 -0.97
N GLU A 54 19.59 -1.09 -2.24
CA GLU A 54 19.20 0.25 -2.65
C GLU A 54 17.68 0.42 -2.63
N TYR A 55 17.21 1.56 -2.12
CA TYR A 55 15.78 1.85 -2.05
C TYR A 55 15.23 2.35 -3.39
N ARG A 56 14.05 1.84 -3.73
CA ARG A 56 13.34 2.08 -4.98
C ARG A 56 11.86 2.30 -4.74
N VAL A 57 11.17 2.93 -5.68
CA VAL A 57 9.69 3.00 -5.71
C VAL A 57 9.18 2.73 -7.12
N ALA A 58 7.96 2.20 -7.22
CA ALA A 58 7.18 2.16 -8.46
C ALA A 58 5.85 2.87 -8.23
N PRO A 59 5.81 4.22 -8.32
CA PRO A 59 4.61 4.95 -7.99
C PRO A 59 3.45 4.60 -8.92
N THR A 60 2.25 4.49 -8.35
CA THR A 60 1.02 4.21 -9.11
C THR A 60 -0.03 5.26 -8.78
N GLY A 61 -0.65 5.84 -9.79
CA GLY A 61 -1.75 6.79 -9.67
C GLY A 61 -3.04 6.22 -10.25
N SER A 62 -4.16 6.45 -9.58
CA SER A 62 -5.50 6.13 -10.06
C SER A 62 -6.43 7.30 -9.78
N PHE A 63 -7.22 7.67 -10.79
CA PHE A 63 -8.17 8.76 -10.70
C PHE A 63 -9.53 8.25 -11.17
N PHE A 64 -10.56 8.48 -10.38
CA PHE A 64 -11.89 7.99 -10.69
C PHE A 64 -12.98 8.82 -10.04
N ARG A 65 -14.18 8.72 -10.57
CA ARG A 65 -15.41 9.19 -9.94
C ARG A 65 -16.12 7.99 -9.33
N GLY A 66 -16.50 8.09 -8.06
CA GLY A 66 -17.21 7.02 -7.35
C GLY A 66 -17.51 7.36 -5.90
N SER A 67 -18.21 6.45 -5.24
CA SER A 67 -18.46 6.51 -3.80
C SER A 67 -17.54 5.50 -3.12
N ILE A 68 -16.83 5.95 -2.08
CA ILE A 68 -15.97 5.11 -1.24
C ILE A 68 -16.46 5.18 0.20
N SER A 69 -16.28 4.09 0.95
CA SER A 69 -16.71 4.00 2.34
C SER A 69 -15.69 4.55 3.33
N SER A 70 -14.42 4.62 2.92
CA SER A 70 -13.31 5.11 3.74
C SER A 70 -12.12 5.49 2.85
N ILE A 71 -11.19 6.22 3.44
CA ILE A 71 -9.84 6.47 2.91
C ILE A 71 -8.81 6.09 3.97
N PRO A 72 -7.59 5.68 3.57
CA PRO A 72 -6.49 5.57 4.52
C PRO A 72 -6.22 6.91 5.21
N ASP A 73 -5.91 6.88 6.50
CA ASP A 73 -5.38 8.04 7.21
C ASP A 73 -4.35 7.58 8.24
N ALA A 74 -3.13 8.10 8.12
CA ALA A 74 -2.05 7.83 9.06
C ALA A 74 -2.27 8.50 10.43
N ARG A 75 -3.20 9.48 10.53
CA ARG A 75 -3.55 10.14 11.78
C ARG A 75 -4.60 9.34 12.54
N ILE A 76 -4.23 8.12 12.93
CA ILE A 76 -5.15 7.27 13.68
C ILE A 76 -5.36 7.83 15.10
N ARG A 77 -6.59 7.71 15.60
CA ARG A 77 -6.97 8.20 16.94
C ARG A 77 -7.00 7.11 18.00
N THR A 78 -7.05 5.85 17.55
CA THR A 78 -7.24 4.72 18.44
C THR A 78 -6.61 3.49 17.81
N ASP A 79 -5.78 2.83 18.60
CA ASP A 79 -5.14 1.58 18.25
C ASP A 79 -6.19 0.46 18.15
N SER A 80 -6.06 -0.38 17.13
CA SER A 80 -7.08 -1.39 16.86
C SER A 80 -6.51 -2.59 16.14
N CYS A 81 -7.15 -3.74 16.36
CA CYS A 81 -6.84 -5.01 15.71
C CYS A 81 -8.14 -5.74 15.40
N PHE A 82 -8.25 -6.28 14.20
CA PHE A 82 -9.43 -7.01 13.75
C PHE A 82 -9.05 -8.12 12.75
N THR A 83 -9.85 -9.18 12.73
CA THR A 83 -9.70 -10.26 11.75
C THR A 83 -10.28 -9.81 10.42
N VAL A 84 -9.48 -9.89 9.35
CA VAL A 84 -9.88 -9.52 7.99
C VAL A 84 -10.52 -10.72 7.27
N GLY A 85 -10.18 -11.94 7.67
CA GLY A 85 -10.62 -13.19 7.03
C GLY A 85 -9.58 -13.69 6.04
N ASP A 86 -10.03 -14.20 4.89
CA ASP A 86 -9.15 -14.65 3.80
C ASP A 86 -8.20 -13.51 3.40
N TYR A 87 -6.89 -13.76 3.49
CA TYR A 87 -5.88 -12.82 3.03
C TYR A 87 -6.00 -12.66 1.51
N VAL A 88 -6.25 -11.43 1.09
CA VAL A 88 -6.19 -11.02 -0.31
C VAL A 88 -4.92 -10.22 -0.48
N ALA A 89 -4.00 -10.75 -1.29
CA ALA A 89 -2.80 -10.02 -1.63
C ALA A 89 -3.17 -8.68 -2.29
N PRO A 90 -2.50 -7.58 -1.91
CA PRO A 90 -2.65 -6.30 -2.59
C PRO A 90 -2.52 -6.47 -4.12
N SER A 91 -3.47 -5.92 -4.89
CA SER A 91 -3.42 -5.98 -6.36
C SER A 91 -3.82 -4.64 -6.98
N ASN A 92 -3.03 -4.12 -7.93
CA ASN A 92 -3.37 -2.94 -8.76
C ASN A 92 -4.47 -3.29 -9.78
N GLY A 93 -5.47 -4.04 -9.33
CA GLY A 93 -6.61 -4.39 -10.13
C GLY A 93 -7.38 -3.14 -10.55
N VAL A 94 -8.06 -3.28 -11.67
CA VAL A 94 -9.07 -2.31 -12.08
C VAL A 94 -10.17 -2.32 -11.02
N LEU A 95 -10.38 -1.18 -10.38
CA LEU A 95 -11.50 -0.91 -9.50
C LEU A 95 -12.80 -1.11 -10.31
N THR A 96 -13.69 -1.93 -9.76
CA THR A 96 -15.01 -2.17 -10.34
C THR A 96 -16.03 -1.17 -9.80
N GLY A 97 -17.00 -0.75 -10.63
CA GLY A 97 -18.08 0.14 -10.19
C GLY A 97 -17.69 1.61 -10.06
N VAL A 98 -16.49 1.99 -10.52
CA VAL A 98 -16.04 3.39 -10.61
C VAL A 98 -15.91 3.84 -12.05
N THR A 99 -15.97 5.15 -12.28
CA THR A 99 -15.67 5.74 -13.59
C THR A 99 -14.27 6.32 -13.56
N TYR A 100 -13.32 5.68 -14.25
CA TYR A 100 -11.95 6.21 -14.36
C TYR A 100 -11.93 7.57 -15.04
N LEU A 101 -11.12 8.48 -14.51
CA LEU A 101 -10.95 9.85 -14.99
C LEU A 101 -9.55 10.02 -15.57
N ASP A 102 -9.46 10.70 -16.72
CA ASP A 102 -8.18 11.14 -17.25
C ASP A 102 -7.63 12.29 -16.39
N ALA A 103 -6.37 12.22 -16.02
CA ALA A 103 -5.66 13.22 -15.22
C ALA A 103 -4.50 13.89 -15.99
N GLY A 104 -4.47 13.70 -17.32
CA GLY A 104 -3.44 14.21 -18.23
C GLY A 104 -2.59 13.09 -18.83
N ALA A 105 -1.65 13.45 -19.71
CA ALA A 105 -0.78 12.47 -20.38
C ALA A 105 0.21 11.76 -19.43
N SER A 106 0.55 12.40 -18.31
CA SER A 106 1.46 11.87 -17.30
C SER A 106 1.32 12.64 -15.99
N LEU A 107 1.74 12.04 -14.89
CA LEU A 107 1.96 12.74 -13.62
C LEU A 107 3.43 13.14 -13.50
N THR A 108 3.71 14.17 -12.71
CA THR A 108 5.07 14.53 -12.31
C THR A 108 5.29 14.14 -10.85
N ALA A 109 6.35 13.40 -10.57
CA ALA A 109 6.75 12.97 -9.25
C ALA A 109 8.12 13.54 -8.90
N LYS A 110 8.17 14.45 -7.92
CA LYS A 110 9.43 14.91 -7.34
C LYS A 110 9.70 14.11 -6.06
N LEU A 111 10.74 13.29 -6.09
CA LEU A 111 11.20 12.48 -4.96
C LEU A 111 12.52 13.09 -4.47
N GLY A 112 12.49 13.77 -3.32
CA GLY A 112 13.58 14.61 -2.85
C GLY A 112 13.90 15.72 -3.86
N THR A 113 15.08 15.66 -4.47
CA THR A 113 15.52 16.62 -5.50
C THR A 113 15.27 16.16 -6.93
N THR A 114 14.89 14.90 -7.14
CA THR A 114 14.78 14.29 -8.47
C THR A 114 13.35 14.37 -8.99
N THR A 115 13.17 14.89 -10.21
CA THR A 115 11.87 14.94 -10.89
C THR A 115 11.74 13.80 -11.88
N ASN A 116 10.64 13.07 -11.82
CA ASN A 116 10.33 11.92 -12.65
C ASN A 116 8.94 12.06 -13.29
N THR A 117 8.75 11.42 -14.43
CA THR A 117 7.47 11.38 -15.13
C THR A 117 6.84 10.00 -14.99
N ILE A 118 5.57 9.95 -14.58
CA ILE A 118 4.78 8.70 -14.50
C ILE A 118 3.78 8.73 -15.65
N PRO A 119 3.96 7.91 -16.69
CA PRO A 119 3.10 7.97 -17.87
C PRO A 119 1.70 7.44 -17.57
N ARG A 120 0.72 7.96 -18.32
CA ARG A 120 -0.62 7.37 -18.40
C ARG A 120 -0.53 6.00 -19.07
N VAL A 121 -1.13 5.00 -18.44
CA VAL A 121 -1.31 3.65 -18.95
C VAL A 121 -2.81 3.39 -19.05
N SER A 122 -3.31 3.29 -20.27
CA SER A 122 -4.73 3.04 -20.53
C SER A 122 -4.93 1.62 -21.02
N ALA A 123 -5.87 0.92 -20.39
CA ALA A 123 -6.45 -0.33 -20.87
C ALA A 123 -7.94 -0.11 -21.13
N SER A 124 -8.58 -1.04 -21.84
CA SER A 124 -10.00 -0.91 -22.26
C SER A 124 -10.99 -0.64 -21.12
N ALA A 125 -10.65 -0.98 -19.87
CA ALA A 125 -11.50 -0.79 -18.70
C ALA A 125 -10.94 0.19 -17.65
N SER A 126 -9.75 0.77 -17.84
CA SER A 126 -9.10 1.59 -16.81
C SER A 126 -8.12 2.61 -17.36
N THR A 127 -8.04 3.77 -16.71
CA THR A 127 -6.94 4.72 -16.88
C THR A 127 -6.12 4.75 -15.59
N LEU A 128 -4.90 4.26 -15.65
CA LEU A 128 -3.94 4.25 -14.55
C LEU A 128 -2.70 5.06 -14.93
N TYR A 129 -1.88 5.36 -13.93
CA TYR A 129 -0.60 6.06 -14.10
C TYR A 129 0.47 5.25 -13.40
N ASN A 130 1.32 4.57 -14.15
CA ASN A 130 2.35 3.72 -13.58
C ASN A 130 3.55 3.64 -14.51
N LEU A 131 4.70 3.31 -13.93
CA LEU A 131 5.90 3.01 -14.72
C LEU A 131 5.71 1.73 -15.52
N ALA A 132 6.52 1.56 -16.56
CA ALA A 132 6.60 0.30 -17.28
C ALA A 132 7.00 -0.84 -16.32
N SER A 133 6.50 -2.05 -16.59
CA SER A 133 6.81 -3.22 -15.76
C SER A 133 8.31 -3.40 -15.56
N GLY A 134 8.74 -3.65 -14.32
CA GLY A 134 10.15 -3.79 -13.95
C GLY A 134 10.93 -2.47 -13.84
N THR A 135 10.31 -1.32 -14.14
CA THR A 135 10.94 -0.01 -13.97
C THR A 135 10.65 0.53 -12.58
N THR A 136 11.68 1.02 -11.91
CA THR A 136 11.59 1.66 -10.59
C THR A 136 12.41 2.94 -10.56
N LEU A 137 12.08 3.83 -9.63
CA LEU A 137 12.77 5.10 -9.43
C LEU A 137 13.63 5.04 -8.16
N PRO A 138 14.86 5.58 -8.18
CA PRO A 138 15.62 5.78 -6.96
C PRO A 138 14.93 6.80 -6.06
N TYR A 139 15.01 6.58 -4.75
CA TYR A 139 14.56 7.56 -3.75
C TYR A 139 15.28 7.30 -2.42
N THR A 140 15.27 8.32 -1.55
CA THR A 140 15.70 8.18 -0.16
C THR A 140 14.46 8.10 0.73
N PRO A 141 14.26 7.01 1.48
CA PRO A 141 13.18 6.92 2.47
C PRO A 141 13.21 8.08 3.47
N GLY A 142 12.04 8.66 3.76
CA GLY A 142 11.93 9.87 4.58
C GLY A 142 12.09 11.19 3.82
N ASP A 143 12.38 11.18 2.52
CA ASP A 143 12.41 12.43 1.75
C ASP A 143 11.02 12.97 1.45
N SER A 144 10.98 14.26 1.09
CA SER A 144 9.77 14.90 0.57
C SER A 144 9.33 14.30 -0.76
N ILE A 145 8.01 14.18 -0.91
CA ILE A 145 7.34 13.80 -2.15
C ILE A 145 6.48 14.97 -2.58
N VAL A 146 6.58 15.38 -3.85
CA VAL A 146 5.61 16.27 -4.48
C VAL A 146 5.06 15.57 -5.71
N MET A 147 3.74 15.41 -5.75
CA MET A 147 3.03 14.84 -6.88
C MET A 147 2.21 15.94 -7.55
N THR A 148 2.46 16.17 -8.83
CA THR A 148 1.71 17.12 -9.64
C THR A 148 0.87 16.37 -10.66
N VAL A 149 -0.43 16.63 -10.62
CA VAL A 149 -1.45 16.13 -11.54
C VAL A 149 -1.80 17.26 -12.50
N PRO A 150 -1.50 17.14 -13.81
CA PRO A 150 -1.82 18.21 -14.77
C PRO A 150 -3.33 18.45 -14.92
N GLY A 151 -4.12 17.39 -14.79
CA GLY A 151 -5.55 17.40 -15.04
C GLY A 151 -5.90 17.25 -16.51
N ALA A 152 -7.18 16.99 -16.79
CA ALA A 152 -7.72 16.91 -18.15
C ALA A 152 -9.14 17.50 -18.24
N SER A 153 -9.48 18.05 -19.41
CA SER A 153 -10.84 18.55 -19.66
C SER A 153 -11.85 17.41 -19.58
N GLY A 154 -12.91 17.59 -18.78
CA GLY A 154 -13.89 16.53 -18.49
C GLY A 154 -13.37 15.39 -17.61
N GLY A 155 -12.10 15.45 -17.19
CA GLY A 155 -11.44 14.44 -16.36
C GLY A 155 -11.23 14.88 -14.91
N TYR A 156 -10.17 14.36 -14.31
CA TYR A 156 -9.71 14.75 -13.00
C TYR A 156 -9.06 16.15 -13.06
N PRO A 157 -9.36 17.05 -12.12
CA PRO A 157 -8.80 18.40 -12.09
C PRO A 157 -7.29 18.41 -11.84
N GLY A 158 -6.62 19.47 -12.29
CA GLY A 158 -5.21 19.69 -11.99
C GLY A 158 -5.00 19.99 -10.51
N ALA A 159 -3.99 19.37 -9.90
CA ALA A 159 -3.72 19.49 -8.47
C ALA A 159 -2.27 19.15 -8.13
N GLU A 160 -1.82 19.56 -6.94
CA GLU A 160 -0.53 19.19 -6.41
C GLU A 160 -0.67 18.74 -4.96
N VAL A 161 -0.21 17.54 -4.63
CA VAL A 161 -0.15 17.03 -3.25
C VAL A 161 1.30 16.89 -2.80
N ARG A 162 1.57 17.30 -1.57
CA ARG A 162 2.89 17.26 -0.94
C ARG A 162 2.84 16.35 0.27
N GLY A 163 3.87 15.53 0.45
CA GLY A 163 4.00 14.65 1.60
C GLY A 163 5.43 14.20 1.81
N ARG A 164 5.59 13.10 2.53
CA ARG A 164 6.87 12.50 2.87
C ARG A 164 6.81 11.02 2.58
N SER A 165 7.90 10.46 2.04
CA SER A 165 8.03 9.03 1.90
C SER A 165 8.16 8.37 3.28
N ALA A 166 7.55 7.21 3.47
CA ALA A 166 7.65 6.46 4.71
C ALA A 166 9.11 6.04 4.98
N GLU A 167 9.55 6.21 6.23
CA GLU A 167 10.92 5.95 6.67
C GLU A 167 11.15 4.48 6.99
N PRO A 168 12.41 4.00 6.90
CA PRO A 168 12.76 2.69 7.40
C PRO A 168 12.57 2.64 8.91
N PHE A 169 12.30 1.44 9.40
CA PHE A 169 12.24 1.15 10.83
C PHE A 169 12.76 -0.25 11.10
N THR A 170 13.06 -0.50 12.36
CA THR A 170 13.32 -1.84 12.90
C THR A 170 12.18 -2.24 13.82
N PHE A 171 11.99 -3.53 14.03
CA PHE A 171 11.04 -4.07 14.99
C PHE A 171 11.65 -5.29 15.68
N ASP A 172 11.19 -5.56 16.91
CA ASP A 172 11.62 -6.71 17.69
C ASP A 172 10.95 -8.00 17.19
N ALA A 173 11.60 -9.15 17.37
CA ALA A 173 11.05 -10.41 16.93
C ALA A 173 9.67 -10.69 17.57
N VAL A 174 8.67 -10.97 16.73
CA VAL A 174 7.32 -11.33 17.17
C VAL A 174 7.18 -12.84 17.19
N VAL A 175 6.87 -13.38 18.36
CA VAL A 175 6.69 -14.83 18.58
C VAL A 175 5.23 -15.14 18.95
N PRO A 176 4.69 -16.29 18.52
CA PRO A 176 3.40 -16.78 19.02
C PRO A 176 3.33 -16.80 20.54
N SER A 177 2.19 -16.39 21.10
CA SER A 177 1.98 -16.26 22.54
C SER A 177 0.61 -16.82 22.93
N THR A 178 0.51 -17.35 24.16
CA THR A 178 -0.77 -17.72 24.80
C THR A 178 -1.32 -16.61 25.70
N ALA A 179 -0.60 -15.50 25.81
CA ALA A 179 -1.03 -14.25 26.44
C ALA A 179 -0.97 -13.14 25.37
N THR A 180 -0.84 -11.88 25.76
CA THR A 180 -0.61 -10.77 24.83
C THR A 180 0.70 -10.96 24.05
N ILE A 181 0.73 -10.49 22.79
CA ILE A 181 1.97 -10.32 22.01
C ILE A 181 2.47 -8.89 22.22
N PRO A 182 3.63 -8.66 22.86
CA PRO A 182 4.25 -7.35 22.90
C PRO A 182 4.83 -7.00 21.52
N LEU A 183 4.69 -5.74 21.13
CA LEU A 183 5.20 -5.18 19.90
C LEU A 183 6.13 -4.02 20.21
N LYS A 184 7.23 -3.94 19.47
CA LYS A 184 8.16 -2.82 19.58
C LYS A 184 8.81 -2.55 18.23
N TRP A 185 8.89 -1.28 17.87
CA TRP A 185 9.55 -0.80 16.67
C TRP A 185 10.20 0.56 16.91
N SER A 186 11.10 0.99 16.01
CA SER A 186 11.63 2.34 16.08
C SER A 186 10.56 3.34 15.64
N ALA A 187 10.09 4.20 16.55
CA ALA A 187 9.02 5.18 16.33
C ALA A 187 9.28 6.12 15.14
N ALA A 188 8.21 6.71 14.60
CA ALA A 188 8.34 7.83 13.67
C ALA A 188 8.85 9.10 14.39
N THR A 189 9.42 10.03 13.64
CA THR A 189 9.92 11.31 14.18
C THR A 189 8.84 12.36 14.36
N ASP A 190 7.62 12.08 13.88
CA ASP A 190 6.47 12.99 13.89
C ASP A 190 5.16 12.19 14.02
N GLY A 191 4.07 12.88 14.37
CA GLY A 191 2.75 12.26 14.56
C GLY A 191 1.94 12.02 13.28
N ASN A 192 2.55 12.17 12.10
CA ASN A 192 1.87 11.97 10.80
C ASN A 192 2.24 10.61 10.21
N SER A 193 2.18 9.57 11.04
CA SER A 193 2.53 8.20 10.71
C SER A 193 1.71 7.21 11.52
N ALA A 194 1.36 6.09 10.90
CA ALA A 194 0.76 4.93 11.57
C ALA A 194 1.59 3.68 11.31
N MET A 195 1.58 2.75 12.26
CA MET A 195 2.14 1.42 12.11
C MET A 195 1.02 0.42 11.86
N ILE A 196 0.99 -0.16 10.66
CA ILE A 196 0.07 -1.23 10.27
C ILE A 196 0.78 -2.57 10.42
N ILE A 197 0.15 -3.53 11.09
CA ILE A 197 0.72 -4.88 11.27
C ILE A 197 -0.25 -5.89 10.68
N SER A 198 0.24 -6.67 9.72
CA SER A 198 -0.46 -7.79 9.10
C SER A 198 0.10 -9.09 9.66
N LEU A 199 -0.72 -9.81 10.44
CA LEU A 199 -0.41 -11.15 10.93
C LEU A 199 -1.14 -12.17 10.04
N GLN A 200 -0.39 -12.87 9.22
CA GLN A 200 -0.92 -13.86 8.28
C GLN A 200 -0.65 -15.27 8.79
N TYR A 201 -1.62 -16.16 8.65
CA TYR A 201 -1.48 -17.56 9.03
C TYR A 201 -2.28 -18.49 8.13
N THR A 202 -1.78 -19.70 7.91
CA THR A 202 -2.51 -20.75 7.20
C THR A 202 -2.71 -21.93 8.15
N PRO A 203 -3.95 -22.28 8.52
CA PRO A 203 -4.23 -23.49 9.31
C PRO A 203 -3.72 -24.76 8.60
N ALA A 204 -3.24 -25.77 9.35
CA ALA A 204 -2.76 -27.03 8.77
C ALA A 204 -3.87 -27.97 8.26
N THR A 205 -5.07 -27.46 8.00
CA THR A 205 -6.18 -28.23 7.43
C THR A 205 -6.08 -28.23 5.91
N SER A 206 -6.39 -29.37 5.27
CA SER A 206 -6.39 -29.47 3.81
C SER A 206 -7.28 -28.41 3.17
N GLY A 207 -6.74 -27.68 2.18
CA GLY A 207 -7.46 -26.63 1.45
C GLY A 207 -7.64 -25.31 2.22
N ALA A 208 -7.05 -25.17 3.41
CA ALA A 208 -7.13 -23.92 4.17
C ALA A 208 -6.47 -22.76 3.42
N LYS A 209 -7.16 -21.62 3.38
CA LYS A 209 -6.64 -20.37 2.85
C LYS A 209 -5.85 -19.62 3.92
N THR A 210 -4.86 -18.85 3.50
CA THR A 210 -4.20 -17.87 4.37
C THR A 210 -5.23 -16.88 4.89
N GLN A 211 -5.22 -16.67 6.20
CA GLN A 211 -6.04 -15.71 6.91
C GLN A 211 -5.17 -14.52 7.34
N GLU A 212 -5.79 -13.36 7.54
CA GLU A 212 -5.13 -12.14 8.04
C GLU A 212 -5.85 -11.60 9.29
N ILE A 213 -5.05 -11.27 10.30
CA ILE A 213 -5.40 -10.30 11.33
C ILE A 213 -4.62 -9.03 11.02
N ARG A 214 -5.31 -7.90 11.06
CA ARG A 214 -4.71 -6.60 10.81
C ARG A 214 -4.87 -5.69 11.99
N CYS A 215 -3.78 -5.03 12.34
CA CYS A 215 -3.75 -4.01 13.36
C CYS A 215 -3.28 -2.67 12.78
N ALA A 216 -3.78 -1.59 13.35
CA ALA A 216 -3.33 -0.23 13.09
C ALA A 216 -3.01 0.42 14.43
N PHE A 217 -1.80 0.95 14.54
CA PHE A 217 -1.23 1.53 15.75
C PHE A 217 -0.68 2.92 15.49
N THR A 218 -0.74 3.78 16.50
CA THR A 218 -0.02 5.05 16.51
C THR A 218 1.46 4.73 16.36
N ASP A 219 2.21 5.44 15.52
CA ASP A 219 3.61 5.10 15.26
C ASP A 219 4.58 5.65 16.33
N ASP A 220 4.31 5.31 17.59
CA ASP A 220 5.05 5.75 18.78
C ASP A 220 6.11 4.73 19.26
N GLY A 221 6.16 3.56 18.63
CA GLY A 221 7.22 2.57 18.79
C GLY A 221 6.88 1.39 19.68
N VAL A 222 5.72 1.36 20.35
CA VAL A 222 5.36 0.25 21.25
C VAL A 222 3.86 0.02 21.28
N ASP A 223 3.44 -1.24 21.22
CA ASP A 223 2.07 -1.63 21.54
C ASP A 223 2.01 -3.12 21.91
N SER A 224 0.82 -3.70 21.92
CA SER A 224 0.60 -5.08 22.22
C SER A 224 -0.71 -5.56 21.58
N ILE A 225 -0.71 -6.79 21.06
CA ILE A 225 -1.93 -7.41 20.53
C ILE A 225 -2.51 -8.29 21.63
N PRO A 226 -3.74 -8.04 22.11
CA PRO A 226 -4.34 -8.89 23.13
C PRO A 226 -4.71 -10.27 22.59
N LEU A 227 -4.72 -11.27 23.48
CA LEU A 227 -4.93 -12.68 23.14
C LEU A 227 -6.12 -12.91 22.21
N ARG A 228 -7.26 -12.26 22.50
CA ARG A 228 -8.50 -12.43 21.72
C ARG A 228 -8.33 -12.09 20.23
N GLN A 229 -7.39 -11.23 19.87
CA GLN A 229 -7.17 -10.82 18.48
C GLN A 229 -6.15 -11.70 17.74
N HIS A 230 -5.17 -12.30 18.43
CA HIS A 230 -4.12 -13.10 17.78
C HIS A 230 -4.17 -14.60 18.08
N GLN A 231 -5.13 -15.08 18.88
CA GLN A 231 -5.22 -16.48 19.27
C GLN A 231 -5.14 -17.44 18.07
N ALA A 232 -5.86 -17.14 16.99
CA ALA A 232 -5.84 -17.96 15.78
C ALA A 232 -4.48 -17.97 15.09
N TRP A 233 -3.80 -16.82 15.01
CA TRP A 233 -2.44 -16.73 14.45
C TRP A 233 -1.41 -17.47 15.32
N SER A 234 -1.54 -17.38 16.65
CA SER A 234 -0.61 -18.05 17.59
C SER A 234 -0.85 -19.56 17.74
N SER A 235 -1.94 -20.12 17.19
CA SER A 235 -2.23 -21.55 17.29
C SER A 235 -1.10 -22.42 16.75
N ALA A 236 -0.57 -23.34 17.56
CA ALA A 236 0.52 -24.25 17.17
C ALA A 236 0.21 -25.13 15.94
N THR A 237 -1.07 -25.28 15.58
CA THR A 237 -1.54 -26.08 14.43
C THR A 237 -1.48 -25.36 13.09
N ASN A 238 -0.99 -24.11 13.03
CA ASN A 238 -0.81 -23.42 11.76
C ASN A 238 0.36 -24.00 10.97
N ALA A 239 0.13 -24.30 9.69
CA ALA A 239 1.16 -24.79 8.76
C ALA A 239 2.19 -23.71 8.41
N SER A 240 1.77 -22.44 8.40
CA SER A 240 2.64 -21.30 8.16
C SER A 240 2.16 -20.06 8.91
N ARG A 241 3.10 -19.16 9.17
CA ARG A 241 2.85 -17.81 9.70
C ARG A 241 3.80 -16.85 9.01
N SER A 242 3.32 -15.64 8.77
CA SER A 242 4.16 -14.49 8.43
C SER A 242 3.63 -13.25 9.14
N ILE A 243 4.51 -12.28 9.27
CA ILE A 243 4.19 -10.97 9.81
C ILE A 243 4.79 -9.91 8.89
N THR A 244 4.03 -8.86 8.64
CA THR A 244 4.52 -7.68 7.92
C THR A 244 4.16 -6.46 8.73
N PHE A 245 5.17 -5.65 9.02
CA PHE A 245 4.98 -4.32 9.55
C PHE A 245 5.02 -3.33 8.40
N THR A 246 4.16 -2.33 8.43
CA THR A 246 4.05 -1.29 7.42
C THR A 246 3.94 0.05 8.11
N ARG A 247 4.96 0.90 7.96
CA ARG A 247 4.83 2.31 8.25
C ARG A 247 4.03 2.98 7.15
N LEU A 248 2.95 3.66 7.52
CA LEU A 248 2.03 4.36 6.63
C LEU A 248 2.14 5.87 6.86
N ARG A 249 2.33 6.62 5.78
CA ARG A 249 2.15 8.07 5.73
C ARG A 249 1.06 8.40 4.71
N THR A 250 0.19 9.34 5.07
CA THR A 250 -0.83 9.87 4.16
C THR A 250 -0.73 11.39 4.09
N SER A 251 -1.08 11.95 2.94
CA SER A 251 -1.31 13.38 2.76
C SER A 251 -2.49 13.56 1.83
N ILE A 252 -3.48 14.33 2.25
CA ILE A 252 -4.71 14.54 1.50
C ILE A 252 -4.98 16.02 1.33
N ILE A 253 -5.41 16.39 0.13
CA ILE A 253 -5.93 17.72 -0.17
C ILE A 253 -7.31 17.61 -0.82
N SER A 254 -8.17 18.58 -0.54
CA SER A 254 -9.42 18.74 -1.28
C SER A 254 -9.14 19.26 -2.69
N VAL A 255 -9.83 18.72 -3.69
CA VAL A 255 -9.74 19.16 -5.09
C VAL A 255 -11.14 19.18 -5.68
N ASP A 256 -11.62 20.37 -6.05
CA ASP A 256 -13.01 20.60 -6.46
C ASP A 256 -14.04 19.94 -5.52
N ASP A 257 -14.79 18.97 -6.05
CA ASP A 257 -15.84 18.18 -5.39
C ASP A 257 -15.33 16.86 -4.79
N GLY A 258 -14.01 16.66 -4.69
CA GLY A 258 -13.39 15.47 -4.15
C GLY A 258 -12.01 15.70 -3.55
N ALA A 259 -11.07 14.75 -3.71
CA ALA A 259 -9.77 14.82 -3.05
C ALA A 259 -8.65 14.07 -3.79
N LEU A 260 -7.43 14.55 -3.60
CA LEU A 260 -6.18 13.90 -4.00
C LEU A 260 -5.43 13.44 -2.75
N GLU A 261 -5.17 12.14 -2.67
CA GLU A 261 -4.42 11.51 -1.59
C GLU A 261 -3.10 10.91 -2.10
N LEU A 262 -2.03 11.24 -1.39
CA LEU A 262 -0.72 10.59 -1.48
C LEU A 262 -0.58 9.61 -0.31
N ILE A 263 -0.35 8.34 -0.65
CA ILE A 263 -0.16 7.25 0.30
C ILE A 263 1.27 6.74 0.12
N SER A 264 2.08 6.82 1.18
CA SER A 264 3.43 6.26 1.20
C SER A 264 3.55 5.16 2.24
N THR A 265 4.20 4.06 1.86
CA THR A 265 4.37 2.91 2.75
C THR A 265 5.80 2.40 2.76
N PHE A 266 6.30 2.02 3.93
CA PHE A 266 7.55 1.27 4.08
C PHE A 266 7.25 -0.04 4.78
N ASN A 267 7.54 -1.17 4.13
CA ASN A 267 7.24 -2.49 4.68
C ASN A 267 8.52 -3.15 5.21
N VAL A 268 8.38 -3.93 6.29
CA VAL A 268 9.41 -4.86 6.77
C VAL A 268 8.77 -6.25 6.89
N PRO A 269 9.26 -7.25 6.13
CA PRO A 269 10.35 -7.17 5.14
C PRO A 269 10.00 -6.25 3.95
N THR A 270 11.00 -5.52 3.45
CA THR A 270 10.80 -4.64 2.29
C THR A 270 10.78 -5.47 1.02
N PRO A 271 9.75 -5.35 0.16
CA PRO A 271 9.67 -6.13 -1.06
C PRO A 271 10.80 -5.79 -2.03
N THR A 272 11.20 -6.80 -2.81
CA THR A 272 12.07 -6.61 -3.96
C THR A 272 11.22 -6.25 -5.20
N PRO A 273 11.72 -5.40 -6.12
CA PRO A 273 11.03 -5.09 -7.38
C PRO A 273 10.62 -6.31 -8.20
#